data_AF-A0A496YUM4-F1
#
_entry.id   AF-A0A496YUM4-F1
#
_cell.length_a   1.000
_cell.length_b   1.000
_cell.length_c   1.000
_cell.angle_alpha   90.00
_cell.angle_beta   90.00
_cell.angle_gamma   90.00
#
_symmetry.space_group_name_H-M   'P 1'
#
loop_
_entity.id
_entity.type
_entity.pdbx_description
1 polymer ?
#
loop_
_entity_poly.entity_id
_entity_poly.type
_entity_poly.pdbx_seq_one_letter_code
_entity_poly.pdbx_strand_id
1 'polypeptide(L)'
;MKLLKLVMFLLVGGVLLGGLSCGKKGPPFLPQKTFNLSVVDLRGKCERDAVFLEGKIMDLSRAEKKAAMVKGARVYYVTYPLSDKPCEGCPLLFRAYREFGEEVASGENFLCRFPIHSRPKVYFFKVQLIGPEGTLGPRSGTLKIVVR
;
A
#
# COMPACT_ATOMS: atom_id res chain seq x y z
N MET A 1 30.14 23.85 59.67
CA MET A 1 29.80 22.59 58.94
C MET A 1 28.33 22.47 58.52
N LYS A 2 27.34 22.95 59.30
CA LYS A 2 25.91 22.87 58.92
C LYS A 2 25.53 23.81 57.77
N LEU A 3 26.08 25.01 57.74
CA LEU A 3 25.82 26.00 56.68
C LEU A 3 26.37 25.58 55.30
N LEU A 4 27.58 24.98 55.29
CA LEU A 4 28.22 24.48 54.05
C LEU A 4 27.43 23.32 53.43
N LYS A 5 26.86 22.43 54.25
CA LYS A 5 25.99 21.34 53.79
C LYS A 5 24.67 21.86 53.22
N LEU A 6 24.10 22.92 53.80
CA LEU A 6 22.86 23.55 53.31
C LEU A 6 23.06 24.22 51.95
N VAL A 7 24.18 24.93 51.77
CA VAL A 7 24.55 25.58 50.50
C VAL A 7 24.81 24.53 49.41
N MET A 8 25.49 23.42 49.75
CA MET A 8 25.73 22.34 48.81
C MET A 8 24.44 21.62 48.38
N PHE A 9 23.47 21.47 49.29
CA PHE A 9 22.17 20.86 48.99
C PHE A 9 21.33 21.74 48.05
N LEU A 10 21.37 23.07 48.23
CA LEU A 10 20.70 24.04 47.35
C LEU A 10 21.31 24.08 45.94
N LEU A 11 22.65 23.98 45.83
CA LEU A 11 23.34 23.92 44.55
C LEU A 11 23.05 22.64 43.76
N VAL A 12 22.97 21.49 44.43
CA VAL A 12 22.66 20.20 43.77
C VAL A 12 21.17 20.11 43.40
N GLY A 13 20.27 20.66 44.21
CA GLY A 13 18.83 20.68 43.92
C GLY A 13 18.45 21.57 42.73
N GLY A 14 19.14 22.70 42.54
CA GLY A 14 18.86 23.63 41.44
C GLY A 14 19.22 23.09 40.05
N VAL A 15 20.24 22.25 39.95
CA VAL A 15 20.70 21.69 38.65
C VAL A 15 19.79 20.57 38.14
N LEU A 16 19.11 19.84 39.03
CA LEU A 16 18.26 18.70 38.66
C LEU A 16 16.85 19.09 38.16
N LEU A 17 16.44 20.35 38.31
CA LEU A 17 15.09 20.82 37.93
C LEU A 17 15.04 21.51 36.55
N GLY A 18 16.17 21.75 35.89
CA GLY A 18 16.23 22.44 34.59
C GLY A 18 16.01 21.54 33.36
N GLY A 19 15.98 20.21 33.52
CA GLY A 19 15.99 19.25 32.40
C GLY A 19 14.62 18.83 31.85
N LEU A 20 13.51 19.33 32.39
CA LEU A 20 12.16 18.93 31.98
C LEU A 20 11.47 19.92 31.03
N SER A 21 12.23 20.65 30.20
CA SER A 21 11.64 21.54 29.19
C SER A 21 11.50 20.86 27.82
N CYS A 22 10.27 20.48 27.51
CA CYS A 22 9.59 20.78 26.25
C CYS A 22 10.22 20.21 24.96
N GLY A 23 9.66 19.08 24.50
CA GLY A 23 9.81 18.65 23.11
C GLY A 23 9.22 19.71 22.18
N LYS A 24 10.09 20.46 21.50
CA LYS A 24 9.72 21.42 20.46
C LYS A 24 9.05 20.65 19.33
N LYS A 25 7.72 20.75 19.21
CA LYS A 25 6.98 20.21 18.07
C LYS A 25 7.50 20.90 16.81
N GLY A 26 7.97 20.12 15.84
CA GLY A 26 8.47 20.65 14.58
C GLY A 26 7.41 21.47 13.84
N PRO A 27 7.81 22.32 12.88
CA PRO A 27 6.86 23.09 12.09
C PRO A 27 5.87 22.13 11.40
N PRO A 28 4.59 22.49 11.30
CA PRO A 28 3.63 21.69 10.55
C PRO A 28 4.10 21.58 9.10
N PHE A 29 4.15 20.36 8.58
CA PHE A 29 4.40 20.10 7.17
C PHE A 29 3.07 19.88 6.44
N LEU A 30 2.96 20.39 5.22
CA LEU A 30 1.82 20.09 4.37
C LEU A 30 1.91 18.63 3.90
N PRO A 31 0.80 17.87 3.91
CA PRO A 31 0.76 16.57 3.27
C PRO A 31 1.19 16.72 1.80
N GLN A 32 2.18 15.94 1.38
CA GLN A 32 2.54 15.88 -0.04
C GLN A 32 1.32 15.40 -0.84
N LYS A 33 1.15 15.92 -2.06
CA LYS A 33 0.06 15.51 -2.95
C LYS A 33 0.14 14.00 -3.16
N THR A 34 -0.81 13.26 -2.59
CA THR A 34 -0.84 11.80 -2.73
C THR A 34 -1.38 11.42 -4.09
N PHE A 35 -0.78 10.42 -4.72
CA PHE A 35 -1.36 9.77 -5.88
C PHE A 35 -2.54 8.91 -5.40
N ASN A 36 -3.78 9.35 -5.68
CA ASN A 36 -5.00 8.74 -5.12
C ASN A 36 -5.80 7.90 -6.14
N LEU A 37 -5.19 7.56 -7.27
CA LEU A 37 -5.83 6.69 -8.26
C LEU A 37 -5.80 5.24 -7.78
N SER A 38 -6.95 4.59 -7.82
CA SER A 38 -7.13 3.18 -7.45
C SER A 38 -7.91 2.44 -8.52
N VAL A 39 -7.70 1.12 -8.60
CA VAL A 39 -8.56 0.23 -9.38
C VAL A 39 -9.74 -0.19 -8.54
N VAL A 40 -10.95 0.16 -8.99
CA VAL A 40 -12.22 -0.29 -8.42
C VAL A 40 -12.84 -1.36 -9.32
N ASP A 41 -13.82 -2.09 -8.77
CA ASP A 41 -14.53 -3.16 -9.48
C ASP A 41 -13.60 -4.19 -10.14
N LEU A 42 -12.48 -4.52 -9.47
CA LEU A 42 -11.48 -5.44 -9.98
C LEU A 42 -12.11 -6.82 -10.22
N ARG A 43 -12.04 -7.27 -11.48
CA ARG A 43 -12.51 -8.56 -11.97
C ARG A 43 -11.36 -9.28 -12.66
N GLY A 44 -11.52 -10.57 -12.89
CA GLY A 44 -10.57 -11.26 -13.73
C GLY A 44 -11.12 -12.53 -14.35
N LYS A 45 -10.55 -12.88 -15.49
CA LYS A 45 -10.89 -14.07 -16.27
C LYS A 45 -9.63 -14.89 -16.50
N CYS A 46 -9.72 -16.19 -16.25
CA CYS A 46 -8.62 -17.11 -16.54
C CYS A 46 -8.74 -17.60 -17.99
N GLU A 47 -7.67 -17.47 -18.76
CA GLU A 47 -7.58 -18.00 -20.12
C GLU A 47 -6.21 -18.63 -20.32
N ARG A 48 -6.19 -19.94 -20.61
CA ARG A 48 -4.99 -20.75 -20.88
C ARG A 48 -3.87 -20.56 -19.85
N ASP A 49 -2.95 -19.64 -20.12
CA ASP A 49 -1.70 -19.38 -19.41
C ASP A 49 -1.69 -18.02 -18.67
N ALA A 50 -2.83 -17.32 -18.64
CA ALA A 50 -2.93 -16.01 -18.01
C ALA A 50 -4.24 -15.78 -17.27
N VAL A 51 -4.19 -14.87 -16.31
CA VAL A 51 -5.36 -14.19 -15.76
C VAL A 51 -5.40 -12.79 -16.33
N PHE A 52 -6.46 -12.47 -17.05
CA PHE A 52 -6.77 -11.12 -17.51
C PHE A 52 -7.49 -10.40 -16.38
N LEU A 53 -6.84 -9.39 -15.80
CA LEU A 53 -7.36 -8.55 -14.73
C LEU A 53 -7.94 -7.27 -15.34
N GLU A 54 -9.15 -6.92 -14.94
CA GLU A 54 -9.88 -5.77 -15.49
C GLU A 54 -10.55 -4.97 -14.38
N GLY A 55 -10.65 -3.65 -14.52
CA GLY A 55 -11.32 -2.79 -13.56
C GLY A 55 -11.42 -1.35 -14.04
N LYS A 56 -11.93 -0.46 -13.18
CA LYS A 56 -12.02 0.99 -13.47
C LYS A 56 -11.03 1.77 -12.65
N ILE A 57 -10.39 2.76 -13.25
CA ILE A 57 -9.47 3.68 -12.59
C ILE A 57 -10.28 4.85 -12.05
N MET A 58 -10.26 5.04 -10.73
CA MET A 58 -10.95 6.13 -10.06
C MET A 58 -10.00 6.92 -9.16
N ASP A 59 -10.19 8.24 -9.12
CA ASP A 59 -9.55 9.10 -8.13
C ASP A 59 -10.37 9.11 -6.84
N LEU A 60 -9.80 8.55 -5.77
CA LEU A 60 -10.47 8.47 -4.47
C LEU A 60 -10.53 9.84 -3.74
N SER A 61 -9.77 10.84 -4.20
CA SER A 61 -9.81 12.20 -3.67
C SER A 61 -10.92 13.07 -4.28
N ARG A 62 -11.67 12.55 -5.26
CA ARG A 62 -12.69 13.28 -6.04
C ARG A 62 -12.14 14.49 -6.82
N ALA A 63 -10.82 14.55 -7.00
CA ALA A 63 -10.22 15.49 -7.94
C ALA A 63 -10.52 15.09 -9.38
N GLU A 64 -10.29 16.00 -10.32
CA GLU A 64 -10.46 15.76 -11.75
C GLU A 64 -9.68 14.50 -12.19
N LYS A 65 -10.33 13.65 -13.01
CA LYS A 65 -9.82 12.32 -13.37
C LYS A 65 -8.46 12.44 -14.07
N LYS A 66 -7.46 11.79 -13.49
CA LYS A 66 -6.05 11.86 -13.92
C LYS A 66 -5.52 10.52 -14.41
N ALA A 67 -6.33 9.70 -15.09
CA ALA A 67 -5.90 8.38 -15.54
C ALA A 67 -4.63 8.42 -16.43
N ALA A 68 -4.40 9.52 -17.16
CA ALA A 68 -3.16 9.76 -17.91
C ALA A 68 -1.88 9.87 -17.04
N MET A 69 -2.02 10.03 -15.71
CA MET A 69 -0.89 10.05 -14.78
C MET A 69 -0.45 8.64 -14.36
N VAL A 70 -1.17 7.59 -14.75
CA VAL A 70 -0.79 6.21 -14.44
C VAL A 70 0.47 5.85 -15.23
N LYS A 71 1.53 5.52 -14.51
CA LYS A 71 2.84 5.07 -14.99
C LYS A 71 2.99 3.55 -15.01
N GLY A 72 2.02 2.86 -14.41
CA GLY A 72 1.95 1.41 -14.45
C GLY A 72 1.10 0.86 -13.32
N ALA A 73 1.30 -0.41 -13.01
CA ALA A 73 0.65 -1.06 -11.89
C ALA A 73 1.53 -2.10 -11.23
N ARG A 74 1.39 -2.20 -9.91
CA ARG A 74 1.92 -3.29 -9.11
C ARG A 74 0.78 -4.25 -8.78
N VAL A 75 0.86 -5.46 -9.32
CA VAL A 75 -0.09 -6.55 -9.05
C VAL A 75 0.50 -7.46 -7.99
N TYR A 76 -0.01 -7.33 -6.77
CA TYR A 76 0.29 -8.22 -5.66
C TYR A 76 -0.49 -9.52 -5.82
N TYR A 77 0.15 -10.64 -5.50
CA TYR A 77 -0.49 -11.93 -5.55
C TYR A 77 -0.04 -12.87 -4.43
N VAL A 78 -0.92 -13.81 -4.09
CA VAL A 78 -0.61 -14.97 -3.26
C VAL A 78 -1.35 -16.19 -3.82
N THR A 79 -0.73 -17.37 -3.73
CA THR A 79 -1.28 -18.60 -4.28
C THR A 79 -1.38 -19.70 -3.25
N TYR A 80 -2.43 -20.51 -3.32
CA TYR A 80 -2.63 -21.69 -2.50
C TYR A 80 -2.98 -22.91 -3.36
N PRO A 81 -2.54 -24.12 -2.99
CA PRO A 81 -3.03 -25.36 -3.60
C PRO A 81 -4.55 -25.48 -3.46
N LEU A 82 -5.22 -26.18 -4.39
CA LEU A 82 -6.66 -26.43 -4.26
C LEU A 82 -7.03 -27.31 -3.05
N SER A 83 -6.08 -28.12 -2.58
CA SER A 83 -6.24 -28.99 -1.39
C SER A 83 -6.08 -28.24 -0.06
N ASP A 84 -5.46 -27.06 -0.08
CA ASP A 84 -5.08 -26.31 1.11
C ASP A 84 -5.45 -24.82 0.92
N LYS A 85 -6.76 -24.58 0.74
CA LYS A 85 -7.28 -23.23 0.53
C LYS A 85 -7.43 -22.53 1.87
N PRO A 86 -7.15 -21.22 1.96
CA PRO A 86 -7.38 -20.47 3.18
C PRO A 86 -8.88 -20.45 3.51
N CYS A 87 -9.19 -20.43 4.80
CA CYS A 87 -10.55 -20.28 5.29
C CYS A 87 -11.17 -18.94 4.86
N GLU A 88 -12.49 -18.84 4.90
CA GLU A 88 -13.15 -17.55 4.69
C GLU A 88 -12.76 -16.57 5.82
N GLY A 89 -12.36 -15.36 5.44
CA GLY A 89 -11.90 -14.34 6.40
C GLY A 89 -10.46 -14.51 6.92
N CYS A 90 -9.79 -15.63 6.61
CA CYS A 90 -8.37 -15.82 6.97
C CYS A 90 -7.51 -14.69 6.36
N PRO A 91 -6.59 -14.07 7.13
CA PRO A 91 -5.75 -13.00 6.61
C PRO A 91 -4.82 -13.50 5.51
N LEU A 92 -4.76 -12.77 4.40
CA LEU A 92 -3.92 -13.09 3.25
C LEU A 92 -2.63 -12.26 3.27
N LEU A 93 -1.49 -12.94 3.27
CA LEU A 93 -0.17 -12.30 3.26
C LEU A 93 0.35 -12.16 1.82
N PHE A 94 0.14 -10.98 1.24
CA PHE A 94 0.66 -10.61 -0.08
C PHE A 94 2.16 -10.29 -0.02
N ARG A 95 3.01 -11.32 -0.16
CA ARG A 95 4.48 -11.17 -0.13
C ARG A 95 5.10 -10.94 -1.51
N ALA A 96 4.41 -11.34 -2.58
CA ALA A 96 4.91 -11.23 -3.95
C ALA A 96 4.10 -10.21 -4.75
N TYR A 97 4.76 -9.57 -5.70
CA TYR A 97 4.13 -8.70 -6.70
C TYR A 97 4.88 -8.77 -8.02
N ARG A 98 4.20 -8.34 -9.09
CA ARG A 98 4.81 -8.01 -10.39
C ARG A 98 4.44 -6.60 -10.77
N GLU A 99 5.35 -5.93 -11.46
CA GLU A 99 5.11 -4.60 -12.01
C GLU A 99 4.86 -4.69 -13.51
N PHE A 100 4.00 -3.80 -13.98
CA PHE A 100 3.58 -3.66 -15.37
C PHE A 100 3.62 -2.18 -15.73
N GLY A 101 3.89 -1.86 -16.99
CA GLY A 101 4.07 -0.50 -17.46
C GLY A 101 2.75 0.23 -17.72
N GLU A 102 2.85 1.37 -18.39
CA GLU A 102 1.74 2.25 -18.74
C GLU A 102 0.64 1.55 -19.56
N GLU A 103 0.97 0.46 -20.26
CA GLU A 103 0.04 -0.32 -21.09
C GLU A 103 -1.17 -0.86 -20.32
N VAL A 104 -1.10 -0.91 -18.98
CA VAL A 104 -2.20 -1.38 -18.14
C VAL A 104 -3.35 -0.39 -18.00
N ALA A 105 -3.16 0.86 -18.42
CA ALA A 105 -4.17 1.91 -18.36
C ALA A 105 -4.64 2.28 -19.77
N SER A 106 -5.95 2.15 -20.00
CA SER A 106 -6.60 2.55 -21.26
C SER A 106 -7.78 3.45 -20.96
N GLY A 107 -7.55 4.76 -21.01
CA GLY A 107 -8.53 5.75 -20.58
C GLY A 107 -8.87 5.56 -19.09
N GLU A 108 -10.15 5.33 -18.78
CA GLU A 108 -10.60 5.08 -17.40
C GLU A 108 -10.56 3.60 -17.00
N ASN A 109 -10.05 2.73 -17.87
CA ASN A 109 -10.04 1.29 -17.63
C ASN A 109 -8.63 0.81 -17.27
N PHE A 110 -8.60 -0.16 -16.35
CA PHE A 110 -7.43 -0.96 -16.04
C PHE A 110 -7.55 -2.31 -16.74
N LEU A 111 -6.52 -2.72 -17.47
CA LEU A 111 -6.44 -4.00 -18.18
C LEU A 111 -5.03 -4.57 -18.00
N CYS A 112 -4.89 -5.76 -17.43
CA CYS A 112 -3.58 -6.35 -17.18
C CYS A 112 -3.58 -7.86 -17.43
N ARG A 113 -2.68 -8.33 -18.29
CA ARG A 113 -2.44 -9.76 -18.49
C ARG A 113 -1.41 -10.26 -17.48
N PHE A 114 -1.87 -10.97 -16.45
CA PHE A 114 -0.99 -11.57 -15.45
C PHE A 114 -0.66 -13.02 -15.84
N PRO A 115 0.62 -13.36 -16.13
CA PRO A 115 1.00 -14.73 -16.50
C PRO A 115 0.89 -15.68 -15.30
N ILE A 116 0.31 -16.85 -15.51
CA ILE A 116 0.16 -17.90 -14.50
C ILE A 116 0.76 -19.22 -14.98
N HIS A 117 1.06 -20.10 -14.03
CA HIS A 117 1.49 -21.47 -14.35
C HIS A 117 0.26 -22.39 -14.40
N SER A 118 0.26 -23.36 -15.31
CA SER A 118 -0.84 -24.29 -15.59
C SER A 118 -1.15 -25.31 -14.48
N ARG A 119 -0.65 -25.12 -13.26
CA ARG A 119 -0.96 -26.02 -12.14
C ARG A 119 -2.22 -25.52 -11.41
N PRO A 120 -3.16 -26.42 -11.03
CA PRO A 120 -4.37 -26.04 -10.31
C PRO A 120 -4.06 -25.33 -8.99
N LYS A 121 -4.50 -24.07 -8.86
CA LYS A 121 -4.21 -23.20 -7.71
C LYS A 121 -5.31 -22.16 -7.53
N VAL A 122 -5.47 -21.68 -6.30
CA VAL A 122 -6.23 -20.45 -6.02
C VAL A 122 -5.26 -19.28 -6.00
N TYR A 123 -5.54 -18.26 -6.81
CA TYR A 123 -4.84 -16.98 -6.79
C TYR A 123 -5.69 -15.95 -6.07
N PHE A 124 -5.04 -15.12 -5.27
CA PHE A 124 -5.61 -13.88 -4.76
C PHE A 124 -4.80 -12.71 -5.29
N PHE A 125 -5.47 -11.66 -5.74
CA PHE A 125 -4.85 -10.49 -6.34
C PHE A 125 -5.27 -9.21 -5.63
N LYS A 126 -4.33 -8.27 -5.57
CA LYS A 126 -4.58 -6.85 -5.29
C LYS A 126 -3.77 -6.02 -6.26
N VAL A 127 -4.35 -4.94 -6.77
CA VAL A 127 -3.71 -4.03 -7.71
C VAL A 127 -3.44 -2.70 -7.01
N GLN A 128 -2.30 -2.12 -7.29
CA GLN A 128 -1.93 -0.77 -6.87
C GLN A 128 -1.40 -0.03 -8.09
N LEU A 129 -1.99 1.11 -8.43
CA LEU A 129 -1.52 1.91 -9.55
C LEU A 129 -0.21 2.61 -9.17
N ILE A 130 0.67 2.77 -10.14
CA ILE A 130 1.93 3.51 -10.03
C ILE A 130 1.71 4.85 -10.73
N GLY A 131 2.00 5.94 -10.04
CA GLY A 131 1.93 7.31 -10.56
C GLY A 131 3.31 7.85 -10.96
N PRO A 132 3.41 9.16 -11.22
CA PRO A 132 4.68 9.82 -11.48
C PRO A 132 5.67 9.57 -10.34
N GLU A 133 6.96 9.52 -10.67
CA GLU A 133 8.06 9.31 -9.71
C GLU A 133 7.95 8.00 -8.90
N GLY A 134 7.18 7.01 -9.39
CA GLY A 134 6.99 5.72 -8.72
C GLY A 134 6.04 5.77 -7.51
N THR A 135 5.29 6.86 -7.34
CA THR A 135 4.31 7.00 -6.26
C THR A 135 3.22 5.93 -6.33
N LEU A 136 2.86 5.32 -5.20
CA LEU A 136 1.90 4.23 -5.16
C LEU A 136 0.52 4.73 -4.75
N GLY A 137 -0.49 4.30 -5.51
CA GLY A 137 -1.89 4.59 -5.22
C GLY A 137 -2.47 3.74 -4.09
N PRO A 138 -3.75 3.92 -3.75
CA PRO A 138 -4.45 3.01 -2.86
C PRO A 138 -4.54 1.60 -3.48
N ARG A 139 -4.62 0.57 -2.61
CA ARG A 139 -4.82 -0.82 -3.06
C ARG A 139 -6.28 -1.04 -3.44
N SER A 140 -6.50 -1.84 -4.48
CA SER A 140 -7.82 -2.35 -4.85
C SER A 140 -8.40 -3.28 -3.79
N GLY A 141 -9.68 -3.64 -3.98
CA GLY A 141 -10.26 -4.83 -3.34
C GLY A 141 -9.51 -6.11 -3.69
N THR A 142 -9.68 -7.15 -2.88
CA THR A 142 -9.10 -8.48 -3.13
C THR A 142 -9.92 -9.22 -4.17
N LEU A 143 -9.29 -9.67 -5.25
CA LEU A 143 -9.89 -10.59 -6.21
C LEU A 143 -9.41 -12.03 -5.95
N LYS A 144 -10.32 -13.00 -5.94
CA LYS A 144 -10.01 -14.44 -5.85
C LYS A 144 -10.30 -15.11 -7.20
N ILE A 145 -9.33 -15.84 -7.75
CA ILE A 145 -9.46 -16.61 -8.98
C ILE A 145 -9.07 -18.07 -8.70
N VAL A 146 -9.90 -19.01 -9.13
CA VAL A 146 -9.59 -20.44 -9.06
C VAL A 146 -9.15 -20.91 -10.44
N VAL A 147 -7.88 -21.30 -10.56
CA VAL A 147 -7.31 -21.92 -11.76
C VAL A 147 -7.42 -23.43 -11.59
N ARG A 148 -8.07 -24.09 -12.54
CA ARG A 148 -8.26 -25.54 -12.57
C ARG A 148 -7.46 -26.17 -13.70
#